data_AF-A0A9X3WZI2-F1
#
_entry.id   AF-A0A9X3WZI2-F1
#
_cell.length_a   1.000
_cell.length_b   1.000
_cell.length_c   1.000
_cell.angle_alpha   90.00
_cell.angle_beta   90.00
_cell.angle_gamma   90.00
#
_symmetry.space_group_name_H-M   'P 1'
#
loop_
_entity.id
_entity.type
_entity.pdbx_description
1 polymer ?
#
loop_
_entity_poly.entity_id
_entity_poly.type
_entity_poly.pdbx_seq_one_letter_code
_entity_poly.pdbx_strand_id
1 'polypeptide(L)'
;MKPVALSLALLFLAGCGPSVVWLGHSPDRRHHIEVLESSGKQRVRVDGVDGAEYLGIGIESLVWSADGRRLAYPARREKGWSLVVDGRAGPSFDGLGEVVLSPDGAHVAYAAQRKGAWFVVLDETPGPAFDAILEGTLLFGRGGRFAYVARQGAFVRAIIDGTPGPRYDGIGALRFSEDGAAVAHAGRRGEEAFFWMNGRESAPAEAIAYHALAPRRGRFAYVAKRNGQWRVTVDGVESAPYARISEVLFSDDGAHVAYAGKRADGEVIVLDGVEGPPYEEIAPGSLVFGGEGGRLAYAARRGRDWHIVENGQEGPAYDAVDRPVFARRGAKFGYVAASRGTRFVVIDGREQRPFAWAGDLTFSADGRYHAYLADDGERMRVMHDGTATPFDSVIAGTLVHAEEGPGWACLVVDKAARKLFIVIDGAKKRPLDAEELAAAMTQPRLEARVARAEDAEILRRWVAAELALARPSPPR
;
A
#
# COMPACT_ATOMS: atom_id res chain seq x y z
N MET A 1 9.07 -66.12 31.00
CA MET A 1 9.10 -64.64 30.93
C MET A 1 10.50 -64.20 30.53
N LYS A 2 10.65 -63.90 29.24
CA LYS A 2 11.83 -63.39 28.52
C LYS A 2 11.28 -62.53 27.35
N PRO A 3 12.01 -61.52 26.87
CA PRO A 3 11.47 -60.46 26.03
C PRO A 3 11.24 -60.97 24.61
N VAL A 4 10.12 -60.57 23.99
CA VAL A 4 9.94 -60.66 22.54
C VAL A 4 10.11 -59.25 22.01
N ALA A 5 11.22 -59.06 21.29
CA ALA A 5 11.48 -57.89 20.48
C ALA A 5 10.40 -57.80 19.39
N LEU A 6 9.70 -56.66 19.32
CA LEU A 6 8.96 -56.30 18.13
C LEU A 6 9.77 -55.22 17.41
N SER A 7 10.45 -55.67 16.35
CA SER A 7 11.20 -54.84 15.42
C SER A 7 10.32 -53.74 14.86
N LEU A 8 10.69 -52.48 15.15
CA LEU A 8 10.17 -51.31 14.48
C LEU A 8 10.74 -51.29 13.06
N ALA A 9 10.00 -51.89 12.12
CA ALA A 9 10.29 -51.70 10.70
C ALA A 9 9.94 -50.25 10.35
N LEU A 10 10.94 -49.38 10.33
CA LEU A 10 10.89 -48.12 9.59
C LEU A 10 10.65 -48.48 8.12
N LEU A 11 9.40 -48.39 7.66
CA LEU A 11 9.15 -48.18 6.25
C LEU A 11 9.59 -46.75 5.92
N PHE A 12 10.76 -46.64 5.29
CA PHE A 12 11.06 -45.51 4.43
C PHE A 12 10.04 -45.51 3.27
N LEU A 13 8.91 -44.82 3.46
CA LEU A 13 8.07 -44.39 2.34
C LEU A 13 8.80 -43.27 1.62
N ALA A 14 9.66 -43.63 0.67
CA ALA A 14 10.15 -42.71 -0.32
C ALA A 14 8.96 -42.19 -1.17
N GLY A 15 8.62 -40.92 -0.99
CA GLY A 15 8.07 -40.02 -2.01
C GLY A 15 6.79 -40.44 -2.73
N CYS A 16 5.62 -40.31 -2.08
CA CYS A 16 4.33 -40.16 -2.77
C CYS A 16 3.41 -39.13 -2.09
N GLY A 17 3.97 -38.29 -1.22
CA GLY A 17 3.25 -37.15 -0.67
C GLY A 17 3.24 -35.99 -1.67
N PRO A 18 2.18 -35.19 -1.73
CA PRO A 18 2.21 -33.94 -2.49
C PRO A 18 3.36 -33.05 -1.99
N SER A 19 4.07 -32.40 -2.90
CA SER A 19 5.07 -31.38 -2.57
C SER A 19 4.42 -30.01 -2.50
N VAL A 20 4.75 -29.22 -1.47
CA VAL A 20 4.35 -27.81 -1.40
C VAL A 20 5.19 -27.04 -2.43
N VAL A 21 4.53 -26.45 -3.42
CA VAL A 21 5.18 -25.59 -4.43
C VAL A 21 5.12 -24.12 -4.06
N TRP A 22 4.13 -23.74 -3.25
CA TRP A 22 4.00 -22.39 -2.71
C TRP A 22 3.15 -22.41 -1.45
N LEU A 23 3.38 -21.45 -0.55
CA LEU A 23 2.58 -21.25 0.66
C LEU A 23 2.36 -19.76 0.92
N GLY A 24 1.32 -19.43 1.66
CA GLY A 24 1.00 -18.05 2.00
C GLY A 24 -0.11 -17.94 3.05
N HIS A 25 -0.60 -16.72 3.25
CA HIS A 25 -1.67 -16.40 4.19
C HIS A 25 -2.65 -15.40 3.59
N SER A 26 -3.88 -15.39 4.09
CA SER A 26 -4.81 -14.28 3.86
C SER A 26 -4.25 -12.96 4.43
N PRO A 27 -4.70 -11.78 3.95
CA PRO A 27 -4.21 -10.48 4.44
C PRO A 27 -4.37 -10.26 5.95
N ASP A 28 -5.42 -10.83 6.54
CA ASP A 28 -5.69 -10.81 7.99
C ASP A 28 -4.98 -11.94 8.76
N ARG A 29 -4.23 -12.78 8.04
CA ARG A 29 -3.45 -13.94 8.51
C ARG A 29 -4.26 -15.02 9.23
N ARG A 30 -5.59 -15.01 9.10
CA ARG A 30 -6.47 -16.03 9.70
C ARG A 30 -6.50 -17.34 8.92
N HIS A 31 -6.23 -17.27 7.62
CA HIS A 31 -6.23 -18.43 6.73
C HIS A 31 -4.82 -18.71 6.23
N HIS A 32 -4.44 -19.98 6.24
CA HIS A 32 -3.22 -20.49 5.64
C HIS A 32 -3.55 -21.14 4.30
N ILE A 33 -2.68 -20.92 3.31
CA ILE A 33 -2.84 -21.45 1.97
C ILE A 33 -1.57 -22.15 1.50
N GLU A 34 -1.74 -23.31 0.88
CA GLU A 34 -0.68 -24.07 0.22
C GLU A 34 -1.11 -24.36 -1.22
N VAL A 35 -0.17 -24.24 -2.16
CA VAL A 35 -0.30 -24.85 -3.48
C VAL A 35 0.52 -26.12 -3.45
N LEU A 36 -0.14 -27.23 -3.71
CA LEU A 36 0.42 -28.57 -3.62
C LEU A 36 0.51 -29.16 -5.01
N GLU A 37 1.60 -29.86 -5.29
CA GLU A 37 1.81 -30.60 -6.53
C GLU A 37 1.90 -32.10 -6.25
N SER A 38 1.16 -32.89 -7.03
CA SER A 38 1.24 -34.33 -7.02
C SER A 38 0.91 -34.87 -8.41
N SER A 39 1.73 -35.82 -8.89
CA SER A 39 1.50 -36.49 -10.18
C SER A 39 1.31 -35.53 -11.38
N GLY A 40 2.05 -34.42 -11.39
CA GLY A 40 1.99 -33.41 -12.46
C GLY A 40 0.72 -32.55 -12.46
N LYS A 41 -0.06 -32.58 -11.37
CA LYS A 41 -1.20 -31.71 -11.14
C LYS A 41 -0.99 -30.89 -9.88
N GLN A 42 -1.64 -29.73 -9.85
CA GLN A 42 -1.60 -28.81 -8.73
C GLN A 42 -2.99 -28.60 -8.14
N ARG A 43 -3.05 -28.35 -6.83
CA ARG A 43 -4.27 -27.97 -6.12
C ARG A 43 -3.97 -26.93 -5.06
N VAL A 44 -4.98 -26.11 -4.75
CA VAL A 44 -4.94 -25.16 -3.65
C VAL A 44 -5.54 -25.82 -2.41
N ARG A 45 -4.85 -25.72 -1.28
CA ARG A 45 -5.32 -26.12 0.05
C ARG A 45 -5.46 -24.90 0.92
N VAL A 46 -6.62 -24.74 1.57
CA VAL A 46 -6.86 -23.66 2.53
C VAL A 46 -7.20 -24.27 3.87
N ASP A 47 -6.45 -23.91 4.92
CA ASP A 47 -6.62 -24.43 6.29
C ASP A 47 -6.73 -25.96 6.37
N GLY A 48 -5.89 -26.67 5.61
CA GLY A 48 -5.88 -28.13 5.57
C GLY A 48 -6.92 -28.76 4.64
N VAL A 49 -7.83 -27.97 4.07
CA VAL A 49 -8.88 -28.45 3.15
C VAL A 49 -8.41 -28.37 1.70
N ASP A 50 -8.24 -29.53 1.07
CA ASP A 50 -7.83 -29.64 -0.34
C ASP A 50 -8.96 -29.23 -1.30
N GLY A 51 -8.63 -28.37 -2.27
CA GLY A 51 -9.46 -28.07 -3.41
C GLY A 51 -9.31 -29.08 -4.56
N ALA A 52 -9.98 -28.79 -5.67
CA ALA A 52 -9.90 -29.59 -6.89
C ALA A 52 -8.48 -29.57 -7.52
N GLU A 53 -8.15 -30.63 -8.27
CA GLU A 53 -6.89 -30.73 -9.01
C GLU A 53 -6.99 -30.08 -10.39
N TYR A 54 -5.89 -29.42 -10.78
CA TYR A 54 -5.73 -28.71 -12.04
C TYR A 54 -4.37 -29.04 -12.64
N LEU A 55 -4.18 -28.76 -13.94
CA LEU A 55 -2.88 -28.97 -14.61
C LEU A 55 -1.81 -27.96 -14.15
N GLY A 56 -2.23 -26.88 -13.48
CA GLY A 56 -1.37 -25.85 -12.92
C GLY A 56 -2.19 -24.73 -12.31
N ILE A 57 -1.63 -24.03 -11.32
CA ILE A 57 -2.22 -22.87 -10.66
C ILE A 57 -1.41 -21.63 -11.03
N GLY A 58 -2.09 -20.57 -11.45
CA GLY A 58 -1.48 -19.26 -11.67
C GLY A 58 -1.22 -18.56 -10.34
N ILE A 59 -0.19 -18.99 -9.61
CA ILE A 59 0.17 -18.47 -8.28
C ILE A 59 0.31 -16.93 -8.30
N GLU A 60 0.84 -16.41 -9.40
CA GLU A 60 1.08 -14.98 -9.68
C GLU A 60 -0.18 -14.10 -9.67
N SER A 61 -1.36 -14.67 -9.88
CA SER A 61 -2.62 -13.92 -9.90
C SER A 61 -3.64 -14.48 -8.91
N LEU A 62 -3.13 -15.15 -7.87
CA LEU A 62 -3.92 -15.56 -6.72
C LEU A 62 -4.21 -14.34 -5.84
N VAL A 63 -5.47 -14.09 -5.54
CA VAL A 63 -5.91 -12.90 -4.81
C VAL A 63 -6.92 -13.23 -3.71
N TRP A 64 -6.72 -12.62 -2.55
CA TRP A 64 -7.66 -12.64 -1.43
C TRP A 64 -8.49 -11.36 -1.39
N SER A 65 -9.72 -11.43 -0.88
CA SER A 65 -10.41 -10.22 -0.43
C SER A 65 -9.67 -9.61 0.76
N ALA A 66 -9.85 -8.30 0.98
CA ALA A 66 -9.20 -7.58 2.06
C ALA A 66 -9.52 -8.16 3.46
N ASP A 67 -10.71 -8.75 3.62
CA ASP A 67 -11.15 -9.41 4.85
C ASP A 67 -10.75 -10.90 4.94
N GLY A 68 -9.99 -11.41 3.96
CA GLY A 68 -9.52 -12.80 3.94
C GLY A 68 -10.59 -13.86 3.68
N ARG A 69 -11.83 -13.49 3.36
CA ARG A 69 -12.94 -14.46 3.23
C ARG A 69 -13.14 -15.02 1.83
N ARG A 70 -12.69 -14.32 0.80
CA ARG A 70 -12.82 -14.71 -0.60
C ARG A 70 -11.43 -15.00 -1.17
N LEU A 71 -11.32 -16.07 -1.94
CA LEU A 71 -10.09 -16.43 -2.65
C LEU A 71 -10.40 -16.67 -4.13
N ALA A 72 -9.63 -16.02 -5.00
CA ALA A 72 -9.69 -16.25 -6.44
C ALA A 72 -8.30 -16.59 -7.00
N TYR A 73 -8.22 -17.55 -7.93
CA TYR A 73 -6.97 -17.93 -8.58
C TYR A 73 -7.19 -18.52 -9.99
N PRO A 74 -6.33 -18.22 -10.97
CA PRO A 74 -6.34 -18.90 -12.26
C PRO A 74 -5.94 -20.37 -12.10
N ALA A 75 -6.65 -21.25 -12.79
CA ALA A 75 -6.33 -22.66 -12.83
C ALA A 75 -6.37 -23.21 -14.26
N ARG A 76 -5.32 -23.95 -14.64
CA ARG A 76 -5.18 -24.57 -15.96
C ARG A 76 -5.97 -25.88 -16.01
N ARG A 77 -6.79 -26.01 -17.05
CA ARG A 77 -7.59 -27.18 -17.41
C ARG A 77 -7.15 -27.70 -18.78
N GLU A 78 -7.65 -28.87 -19.17
CA GLU A 78 -7.35 -29.46 -20.48
C GLU A 78 -7.71 -28.52 -21.65
N LYS A 79 -8.84 -27.81 -21.54
CA LYS A 79 -9.39 -26.95 -22.60
C LYS A 79 -9.18 -25.46 -22.38
N GLY A 80 -8.23 -25.06 -21.53
CA GLY A 80 -8.01 -23.64 -21.26
C GLY A 80 -7.67 -23.32 -19.82
N TRP A 81 -7.85 -22.05 -19.47
CA TRP A 81 -7.76 -21.52 -18.11
C TRP A 81 -9.16 -21.19 -17.58
N SER A 82 -9.39 -21.42 -16.30
CA SER A 82 -10.60 -21.00 -15.60
C SER A 82 -10.23 -20.26 -14.34
N LEU A 83 -10.96 -19.18 -14.03
CA LEU A 83 -10.84 -18.57 -12.72
C LEU A 83 -11.59 -19.46 -11.71
N VAL A 84 -10.92 -19.84 -10.64
CA VAL A 84 -11.52 -20.51 -9.50
C VAL A 84 -11.80 -19.47 -8.44
N VAL A 85 -13.01 -19.46 -7.93
CA VAL A 85 -13.48 -18.55 -6.90
C VAL A 85 -14.11 -19.40 -5.79
N ASP A 86 -13.54 -19.33 -4.59
CA ASP A 86 -14.00 -20.09 -3.41
C ASP A 86 -14.20 -21.58 -3.71
N GLY A 87 -13.22 -22.17 -4.41
CA GLY A 87 -13.20 -23.58 -4.81
C GLY A 87 -14.05 -23.93 -6.04
N ARG A 88 -14.85 -22.98 -6.57
CA ARG A 88 -15.69 -23.19 -7.75
C ARG A 88 -15.04 -22.57 -8.98
N ALA A 89 -14.80 -23.41 -9.98
CA ALA A 89 -14.24 -22.95 -11.24
C ALA A 89 -15.32 -22.45 -12.20
N GLY A 90 -15.10 -21.25 -12.74
CA GLY A 90 -15.94 -20.66 -13.76
C GLY A 90 -15.70 -21.21 -15.18
N PRO A 91 -16.12 -20.46 -16.21
CA PRO A 91 -15.94 -20.84 -17.61
C PRO A 91 -14.47 -21.01 -17.99
N SER A 92 -14.21 -21.73 -19.10
CA SER A 92 -12.86 -21.90 -19.64
C SER A 92 -12.59 -20.95 -20.80
N PHE A 93 -11.37 -20.41 -20.80
CA PHE A 93 -10.86 -19.41 -21.75
C PHE A 93 -9.50 -19.86 -22.30
N ASP A 94 -9.10 -19.31 -23.44
CA ASP A 94 -7.82 -19.65 -24.06
C ASP A 94 -6.65 -19.16 -23.18
N GLY A 95 -6.84 -17.99 -22.56
CA GLY A 95 -5.92 -17.35 -21.62
C GLY A 95 -6.67 -16.55 -20.55
N LEU A 96 -6.02 -16.34 -19.41
CA LEU A 96 -6.43 -15.41 -18.35
C LEU A 96 -5.31 -14.40 -18.11
N GLY A 97 -5.67 -13.17 -17.77
CA GLY A 97 -4.76 -12.12 -17.32
C GLY A 97 -5.06 -11.74 -15.87
N GLU A 98 -4.84 -10.45 -15.57
CA GLU A 98 -5.08 -9.84 -14.25
C GLU A 98 -6.44 -10.23 -13.64
N VAL A 99 -6.44 -10.51 -12.33
CA VAL A 99 -7.61 -10.85 -11.52
C VAL A 99 -7.68 -9.88 -10.36
N VAL A 100 -8.85 -9.29 -10.12
CA VAL A 100 -9.07 -8.37 -8.99
C VAL A 100 -10.39 -8.66 -8.28
N LEU A 101 -10.40 -8.46 -6.98
CA LEU A 101 -11.59 -8.49 -6.12
C LEU A 101 -11.97 -7.06 -5.74
N SER A 102 -13.28 -6.78 -5.58
CA SER A 102 -13.71 -5.52 -4.98
C SER A 102 -13.27 -5.44 -3.51
N PRO A 103 -13.14 -4.23 -2.92
CA PRO A 103 -12.68 -4.08 -1.54
C PRO A 103 -13.51 -4.82 -0.49
N ASP A 104 -14.81 -4.96 -0.72
CA ASP A 104 -15.75 -5.74 0.12
C ASP A 104 -15.80 -7.22 -0.24
N GLY A 105 -15.04 -7.66 -1.25
CA GLY A 105 -15.04 -9.01 -1.77
C GLY A 105 -16.35 -9.43 -2.44
N ALA A 106 -17.28 -8.51 -2.74
CA ALA A 106 -18.55 -8.85 -3.38
C ALA A 106 -18.38 -9.21 -4.87
N HIS A 107 -17.49 -8.51 -5.58
CA HIS A 107 -17.30 -8.61 -7.02
C HIS A 107 -15.94 -9.18 -7.40
N VAL A 108 -15.89 -9.90 -8.52
CA VAL A 108 -14.67 -10.45 -9.12
C VAL A 108 -14.58 -9.96 -10.55
N ALA A 109 -13.44 -9.38 -10.93
CA ALA A 109 -13.16 -9.05 -12.32
C ALA A 109 -11.84 -9.68 -12.79
N TYR A 110 -11.81 -10.14 -14.03
CA TYR A 110 -10.59 -10.67 -14.62
C TYR A 110 -10.53 -10.49 -16.13
N ALA A 111 -9.33 -10.31 -16.67
CA ALA A 111 -9.11 -10.30 -18.12
C ALA A 111 -9.10 -11.75 -18.65
N ALA A 112 -9.81 -12.01 -19.73
CA ALA A 112 -9.88 -13.32 -20.36
C ALA A 112 -9.77 -13.22 -21.88
N GLN A 113 -9.19 -14.24 -22.50
CA GLN A 113 -9.03 -14.34 -23.94
C GLN A 113 -9.87 -15.49 -24.51
N ARG A 114 -10.57 -15.24 -25.62
CA ARG A 114 -11.27 -16.28 -26.38
C ARG A 114 -11.19 -15.99 -27.88
N LYS A 115 -10.72 -16.97 -28.66
CA LYS A 115 -10.54 -16.87 -30.12
C LYS A 115 -9.72 -15.64 -30.52
N GLY A 116 -8.67 -15.34 -29.77
CA GLY A 116 -7.74 -14.23 -30.02
C GLY A 116 -8.19 -12.87 -29.47
N ALA A 117 -9.48 -12.67 -29.15
CA ALA A 117 -9.98 -11.43 -28.58
C ALA A 117 -9.93 -11.43 -27.05
N TRP A 118 -9.63 -10.29 -26.46
CA TRP A 118 -9.62 -10.07 -25.01
C TRP A 118 -10.90 -9.36 -24.54
N PHE A 119 -11.37 -9.68 -23.34
CA PHE A 119 -12.48 -9.00 -22.67
C PHE A 119 -12.26 -9.09 -21.17
N VAL A 120 -12.97 -8.23 -20.43
CA VAL A 120 -13.06 -8.37 -18.98
C VAL A 120 -14.33 -9.13 -18.63
N VAL A 121 -14.20 -10.15 -17.78
CA VAL A 121 -15.34 -10.83 -17.15
C VAL A 121 -15.56 -10.19 -15.80
N LEU A 122 -16.74 -9.64 -15.56
CA LEU A 122 -17.18 -9.13 -14.27
C LEU A 122 -18.32 -10.02 -13.77
N ASP A 123 -18.14 -10.66 -12.62
CA ASP A 123 -19.11 -11.58 -12.01
C ASP A 123 -19.70 -12.57 -13.02
N GLU A 124 -18.83 -13.37 -13.62
CA GLU A 124 -19.14 -14.37 -14.66
C GLU A 124 -19.69 -13.84 -15.98
N THR A 125 -19.91 -12.52 -16.10
CA THR A 125 -20.45 -11.88 -17.30
C THR A 125 -19.34 -11.29 -18.17
N PRO A 126 -19.09 -11.82 -19.38
CA PRO A 126 -18.12 -11.24 -20.31
C PRO A 126 -18.57 -9.88 -20.83
N GLY A 127 -17.68 -8.90 -20.77
CA GLY A 127 -17.84 -7.58 -21.38
C GLY A 127 -17.54 -7.54 -22.87
N PRO A 128 -17.41 -6.33 -23.45
CA PRO A 128 -17.07 -6.16 -24.85
C PRO A 128 -15.67 -6.70 -25.19
N ALA A 129 -15.51 -7.12 -26.46
CA ALA A 129 -14.25 -7.62 -26.99
C ALA A 129 -13.32 -6.50 -27.46
N PHE A 130 -12.02 -6.69 -27.23
CA PHE A 130 -10.93 -5.77 -27.49
C PHE A 130 -9.72 -6.51 -28.04
N ASP A 131 -8.78 -5.76 -28.62
CA ASP A 131 -7.51 -6.32 -29.09
C ASP A 131 -6.59 -6.71 -27.93
N ALA A 132 -6.67 -5.96 -26.82
CA ALA A 132 -5.98 -6.24 -25.57
C ALA A 132 -6.65 -5.51 -24.40
N ILE A 133 -6.53 -6.06 -23.20
CA ILE A 133 -6.72 -5.32 -21.93
C ILE A 133 -5.32 -4.94 -21.41
N LEU A 134 -5.14 -3.70 -20.99
CA LEU A 134 -3.85 -3.26 -20.45
C LEU A 134 -3.70 -3.81 -19.03
N GLU A 135 -2.58 -4.47 -18.79
CA GLU A 135 -2.21 -5.03 -17.48
C GLU A 135 -2.06 -3.93 -16.41
N GLY A 136 -2.50 -4.23 -15.19
CA GLY A 136 -2.44 -3.31 -14.05
C GLY A 136 -3.46 -2.18 -14.13
N THR A 137 -4.53 -2.38 -14.89
CA THR A 137 -5.58 -1.35 -15.07
C THR A 137 -6.95 -1.78 -14.62
N LEU A 138 -7.17 -3.03 -14.20
CA LEU A 138 -8.45 -3.40 -13.60
C LEU A 138 -8.53 -2.82 -12.18
N LEU A 139 -9.50 -1.93 -11.92
CA LEU A 139 -9.71 -1.36 -10.59
C LEU A 139 -11.17 -1.35 -10.18
N PHE A 140 -11.40 -1.64 -8.89
CA PHE A 140 -12.67 -1.40 -8.22
C PHE A 140 -12.60 -0.13 -7.37
N GLY A 141 -13.64 0.71 -7.48
CA GLY A 141 -13.97 1.74 -6.51
C GLY A 141 -14.94 1.22 -5.45
N ARG A 142 -15.20 2.01 -4.41
CA ARG A 142 -16.27 1.69 -3.46
C ARG A 142 -17.64 1.63 -4.15
N GLY A 143 -18.54 0.80 -3.62
CA GLY A 143 -19.89 0.62 -4.16
C GLY A 143 -19.95 -0.20 -5.45
N GLY A 144 -18.91 -0.99 -5.75
CA GLY A 144 -18.88 -1.89 -6.91
C GLY A 144 -18.57 -1.20 -8.24
N ARG A 145 -18.19 0.08 -8.23
CA ARG A 145 -17.73 0.77 -9.44
C ARG A 145 -16.47 0.12 -9.99
N PHE A 146 -16.36 0.03 -11.31
CA PHE A 146 -15.32 -0.76 -11.94
C PHE A 146 -14.77 -0.09 -13.19
N ALA A 147 -13.45 -0.10 -13.36
CA ALA A 147 -12.81 0.47 -14.53
C ALA A 147 -11.61 -0.35 -15.02
N TYR A 148 -11.32 -0.24 -16.31
CA TYR A 148 -10.13 -0.81 -16.94
C TYR A 148 -9.74 -0.05 -18.20
N VAL A 149 -8.52 -0.25 -18.69
CA VAL A 149 -8.09 0.32 -19.98
C VAL A 149 -7.98 -0.79 -21.02
N ALA A 150 -8.60 -0.58 -22.17
CA ALA A 150 -8.62 -1.53 -23.27
C ALA A 150 -8.15 -0.91 -24.58
N ARG A 151 -7.54 -1.74 -25.44
CA ARG A 151 -7.05 -1.37 -26.77
C ARG A 151 -8.08 -1.70 -27.84
N GLN A 152 -8.29 -0.76 -28.74
CA GLN A 152 -9.16 -0.92 -29.91
C GLN A 152 -8.51 -0.24 -31.12
N GLY A 153 -7.94 -1.04 -32.02
CA GLY A 153 -7.13 -0.59 -33.14
C GLY A 153 -5.93 0.22 -32.67
N ALA A 154 -5.82 1.45 -33.17
CA ALA A 154 -4.70 2.36 -32.92
C ALA A 154 -4.78 3.13 -31.60
N PHE A 155 -5.86 3.01 -30.83
CA PHE A 155 -6.07 3.79 -29.61
C PHE A 155 -6.44 2.90 -28.42
N VAL A 156 -6.34 3.47 -27.23
CA VAL A 156 -6.86 2.90 -25.99
C VAL A 156 -8.03 3.74 -25.47
N ARG A 157 -8.89 3.11 -24.66
CA ARG A 157 -9.99 3.77 -23.93
C ARG A 157 -10.05 3.24 -22.51
N ALA A 158 -10.35 4.12 -21.57
CA ALA A 158 -10.83 3.70 -20.25
C ALA A 158 -12.29 3.25 -20.41
N ILE A 159 -12.61 2.06 -19.95
CA ILE A 159 -13.98 1.56 -19.81
C ILE A 159 -14.33 1.72 -18.34
N ILE A 160 -15.36 2.51 -18.06
CA ILE A 160 -15.75 2.88 -16.70
C ILE A 160 -17.22 2.51 -16.55
N ASP A 161 -17.52 1.62 -15.61
CA ASP A 161 -18.87 1.12 -15.35
C ASP A 161 -19.55 0.64 -16.66
N GLY A 162 -18.79 -0.08 -17.49
CA GLY A 162 -19.22 -0.58 -18.81
C GLY A 162 -19.26 0.46 -19.93
N THR A 163 -19.03 1.73 -19.64
CA THR A 163 -19.11 2.82 -20.62
C THR A 163 -17.72 3.19 -21.17
N PRO A 164 -17.50 3.17 -22.50
CA PRO A 164 -16.22 3.56 -23.08
C PRO A 164 -16.01 5.08 -23.07
N GLY A 165 -14.89 5.52 -22.48
CA GLY A 165 -14.43 6.91 -22.49
C GLY A 165 -13.79 7.36 -23.82
N PRO A 166 -13.18 8.56 -23.87
CA PRO A 166 -12.57 9.12 -25.07
C PRO A 166 -11.38 8.28 -25.61
N ARG A 167 -11.02 8.51 -26.88
CA ARG A 167 -9.87 7.86 -27.53
C ARG A 167 -8.56 8.58 -27.18
N TYR A 168 -7.55 7.79 -26.84
CA TYR A 168 -6.20 8.27 -26.54
C TYR A 168 -5.14 7.33 -27.12
N ASP A 169 -3.94 7.86 -27.37
CA ASP A 169 -2.76 7.07 -27.73
C ASP A 169 -2.23 6.31 -26.51
N GLY A 170 -2.51 6.82 -25.31
CA GLY A 170 -2.17 6.19 -24.03
C GLY A 170 -2.99 6.80 -22.88
N ILE A 171 -3.29 5.97 -21.89
CA ILE A 171 -3.96 6.36 -20.65
C ILE A 171 -3.08 5.94 -19.48
N GLY A 172 -2.96 6.78 -18.46
CA GLY A 172 -2.29 6.43 -17.21
C GLY A 172 -2.97 7.09 -16.01
N ALA A 173 -2.55 6.67 -14.81
CA ALA A 173 -3.10 7.12 -13.53
C ALA A 173 -4.64 7.06 -13.47
N LEU A 174 -5.23 5.99 -14.03
CA LEU A 174 -6.63 5.68 -13.85
C LEU A 174 -6.88 5.33 -12.38
N ARG A 175 -7.81 6.03 -11.72
CA ARG A 175 -8.12 5.83 -10.31
C ARG A 175 -9.54 6.25 -9.96
N PHE A 176 -10.11 5.61 -8.94
CA PHE A 176 -11.28 6.13 -8.24
C PHE A 176 -10.86 7.03 -7.06
N SER A 177 -11.75 7.90 -6.60
CA SER A 177 -11.67 8.49 -5.27
C SER A 177 -11.89 7.44 -4.19
N GLU A 178 -11.42 7.71 -2.98
CA GLU A 178 -11.54 6.78 -1.85
C GLU A 178 -13.00 6.38 -1.55
N ASP A 179 -13.94 7.30 -1.75
CA ASP A 179 -15.38 7.07 -1.58
C ASP A 179 -16.07 6.46 -2.81
N GLY A 180 -15.34 6.26 -3.92
CA GLY A 180 -15.87 5.78 -5.20
C GLY A 180 -16.67 6.82 -5.99
N ALA A 181 -16.91 8.02 -5.48
CA ALA A 181 -17.76 9.01 -6.14
C ALA A 181 -17.17 9.55 -7.45
N ALA A 182 -15.84 9.68 -7.54
CA ALA A 182 -15.14 10.19 -8.71
C ALA A 182 -14.22 9.15 -9.32
N VAL A 183 -14.02 9.26 -10.63
CA VAL A 183 -13.04 8.49 -11.41
C VAL A 183 -12.31 9.43 -12.34
N ALA A 184 -10.99 9.27 -12.41
CA ALA A 184 -10.13 10.15 -13.18
C ALA A 184 -8.98 9.39 -13.84
N HIS A 185 -8.48 9.95 -14.95
CA HIS A 185 -7.25 9.48 -15.59
C HIS A 185 -6.57 10.60 -16.38
N ALA A 186 -5.30 10.41 -16.70
CA ALA A 186 -4.58 11.22 -17.68
C ALA A 186 -4.59 10.51 -19.04
N GLY A 187 -4.98 11.21 -20.11
CA GLY A 187 -4.94 10.68 -21.47
C GLY A 187 -4.04 11.52 -22.37
N ARG A 188 -3.39 10.89 -23.36
CA ARG A 188 -2.52 11.56 -24.34
C ARG A 188 -3.05 11.44 -25.76
N ARG A 189 -2.99 12.53 -26.54
CA ARG A 189 -3.22 12.54 -28.00
C ARG A 189 -2.10 13.34 -28.65
N GLY A 190 -1.26 12.69 -29.44
CA GLY A 190 -0.05 13.27 -29.99
C GLY A 190 0.85 13.84 -28.89
N GLU A 191 1.09 15.14 -28.96
CA GLU A 191 1.89 15.92 -28.00
C GLU A 191 1.04 16.54 -26.88
N GLU A 192 -0.28 16.40 -26.93
CA GLU A 192 -1.19 16.97 -25.95
C GLU A 192 -1.59 15.93 -24.88
N ALA A 193 -1.70 16.40 -23.65
CA ALA A 193 -2.19 15.65 -22.51
C ALA A 193 -3.47 16.28 -21.94
N PHE A 194 -4.36 15.42 -21.46
CA PHE A 194 -5.68 15.78 -20.96
C PHE A 194 -5.92 15.13 -19.61
N PHE A 195 -6.45 15.91 -18.67
CA PHE A 195 -7.04 15.36 -17.46
C PHE A 195 -8.52 15.06 -17.74
N TRP A 196 -8.95 13.84 -17.47
CA TRP A 196 -10.35 13.43 -17.58
C TRP A 196 -10.89 13.07 -16.20
N MET A 197 -12.09 13.54 -15.88
CA MET A 197 -12.81 13.18 -14.66
C MET A 197 -14.32 13.14 -14.92
N ASN A 198 -14.98 12.05 -14.50
CA ASN A 198 -16.45 11.92 -14.48
C ASN A 198 -17.12 12.41 -15.78
N GLY A 199 -16.60 12.01 -16.93
CA GLY A 199 -17.15 12.36 -18.25
C GLY A 199 -16.72 13.72 -18.79
N ARG A 200 -15.93 14.50 -18.05
CA ARG A 200 -15.43 15.81 -18.46
C ARG A 200 -13.93 15.78 -18.69
N GLU A 201 -13.49 16.51 -19.69
CA GLU A 201 -12.10 16.61 -20.09
C GLU A 201 -11.60 18.05 -19.93
N SER A 202 -10.36 18.22 -19.47
CA SER A 202 -9.71 19.52 -19.35
C SER A 202 -9.33 20.09 -20.71
N ALA A 203 -9.04 21.40 -20.77
CA ALA A 203 -8.30 21.98 -21.89
C ALA A 203 -6.91 21.30 -22.05
N PRO A 204 -6.36 21.22 -23.28
CA PRO A 204 -5.08 20.56 -23.54
C PRO A 204 -3.94 21.16 -22.73
N ALA A 205 -2.93 20.34 -22.47
CA ALA A 205 -1.70 20.70 -21.78
C ALA A 205 -0.52 19.98 -22.46
N GLU A 206 0.69 20.48 -22.25
CA GLU A 206 1.92 19.81 -22.71
C GLU A 206 2.12 18.47 -21.95
N ALA A 207 1.70 18.43 -20.68
CA ALA A 207 1.79 17.23 -19.84
C ALA A 207 0.80 17.30 -18.66
N ILE A 208 0.39 16.15 -18.17
CA ILE A 208 -0.33 15.98 -16.89
C ILE A 208 0.54 15.13 -15.96
N ALA A 209 0.79 15.60 -14.74
CA ALA A 209 1.63 14.87 -13.78
C ALA A 209 0.86 13.72 -13.14
N TYR A 210 1.39 12.50 -13.25
CA TYR A 210 0.73 11.29 -12.76
C TYR A 210 0.52 11.26 -11.24
N HIS A 211 1.43 11.85 -10.45
CA HIS A 211 1.39 11.80 -8.98
C HIS A 211 0.38 12.78 -8.35
N ALA A 212 -0.13 13.74 -9.13
CA ALA A 212 -0.93 14.84 -8.60
C ALA A 212 -2.45 14.67 -8.82
N LEU A 213 -2.88 13.54 -9.42
CA LEU A 213 -4.30 13.27 -9.63
C LEU A 213 -4.91 12.81 -8.31
N ALA A 214 -5.60 13.68 -7.60
CA ALA A 214 -6.11 13.40 -6.26
C ALA A 214 -7.61 13.72 -6.15
N PRO A 215 -8.50 12.76 -6.44
CA PRO A 215 -9.93 12.92 -6.17
C PRO A 215 -10.25 12.46 -4.73
N ARG A 216 -10.87 13.32 -3.91
CA ARG A 216 -11.28 13.00 -2.54
C ARG A 216 -12.58 13.70 -2.18
N ARG A 217 -13.62 12.93 -1.80
CA ARG A 217 -14.92 13.45 -1.35
C ARG A 217 -15.54 14.50 -2.28
N GLY A 218 -15.57 14.19 -3.57
CA GLY A 218 -16.13 15.08 -4.60
C GLY A 218 -15.25 16.26 -5.02
N ARG A 219 -14.14 16.52 -4.31
CA ARG A 219 -13.11 17.48 -4.74
C ARG A 219 -12.00 16.81 -5.51
N PHE A 220 -11.27 17.60 -6.29
CA PHE A 220 -10.16 17.08 -7.07
C PHE A 220 -9.04 18.08 -7.30
N ALA A 221 -7.83 17.54 -7.48
CA ALA A 221 -6.71 18.27 -8.01
C ALA A 221 -6.01 17.51 -9.14
N TYR A 222 -5.43 18.26 -10.08
CA TYR A 222 -4.47 17.75 -11.05
C TYR A 222 -3.40 18.79 -11.35
N VAL A 223 -2.25 18.34 -11.85
CA VAL A 223 -1.13 19.21 -12.22
C VAL A 223 -0.88 19.13 -13.71
N ALA A 224 -0.89 20.29 -14.37
CA ALA A 224 -0.71 20.41 -15.80
C ALA A 224 0.47 21.32 -16.14
N LYS A 225 1.21 20.96 -17.19
CA LYS A 225 2.26 21.80 -17.75
C LYS A 225 1.70 22.60 -18.93
N ARG A 226 1.80 23.92 -18.87
CA ARG A 226 1.34 24.86 -19.89
C ARG A 226 2.33 26.00 -20.03
N ASN A 227 2.72 26.31 -21.26
CA ASN A 227 3.72 27.33 -21.59
C ASN A 227 5.03 27.10 -20.82
N GLY A 228 5.49 25.85 -20.75
CA GLY A 228 6.72 25.49 -20.05
C GLY A 228 6.64 25.45 -18.52
N GLN A 229 5.53 25.85 -17.89
CA GLN A 229 5.39 25.94 -16.44
C GLN A 229 4.29 25.02 -15.91
N TRP A 230 4.44 24.56 -14.66
CA TRP A 230 3.49 23.67 -14.01
C TRP A 230 2.46 24.44 -13.19
N ARG A 231 1.21 24.00 -13.22
CA ARG A 231 0.08 24.63 -12.51
C ARG A 231 -0.76 23.56 -11.83
N VAL A 232 -1.24 23.83 -10.63
CA VAL A 232 -2.24 22.97 -9.97
C VAL A 232 -3.61 23.52 -10.33
N THR A 233 -4.52 22.65 -10.75
CA THR A 233 -5.95 22.97 -10.81
C THR A 233 -6.64 22.25 -9.67
N VAL A 234 -7.32 22.99 -8.79
CA VAL A 234 -8.15 22.45 -7.69
C VAL A 234 -9.58 22.85 -7.96
N ASP A 235 -10.47 21.86 -8.11
CA ASP A 235 -11.90 22.07 -8.35
C ASP A 235 -12.21 23.03 -9.54
N GLY A 236 -11.35 22.99 -10.57
CA GLY A 236 -11.44 23.84 -11.76
C GLY A 236 -10.77 25.22 -11.64
N VAL A 237 -10.26 25.58 -10.46
CA VAL A 237 -9.50 26.81 -10.24
C VAL A 237 -8.01 26.54 -10.43
N GLU A 238 -7.38 27.24 -11.37
CA GLU A 238 -5.96 27.10 -11.69
C GLU A 238 -5.11 28.04 -10.82
N SER A 239 -3.96 27.54 -10.34
CA SER A 239 -3.00 28.31 -9.57
C SER A 239 -2.01 29.11 -10.45
N ALA A 240 -1.23 29.97 -9.81
CA ALA A 240 -0.10 30.65 -10.43
C ALA A 240 0.96 29.63 -10.93
N PRO A 241 1.76 29.95 -11.97
CA PRO A 241 2.68 28.99 -12.58
C PRO A 241 3.95 28.76 -11.79
N TYR A 242 4.35 27.51 -11.59
CA TYR A 242 5.56 27.09 -10.88
C TYR A 242 6.59 26.44 -11.82
N ALA A 243 7.87 26.53 -11.48
CA ALA A 243 8.92 25.83 -12.22
C ALA A 243 8.83 24.30 -12.02
N ARG A 244 8.35 23.87 -10.85
CA ARG A 244 8.14 22.47 -10.46
C ARG A 244 7.05 22.40 -9.40
N ILE A 245 6.26 21.34 -9.42
CA ILE A 245 5.35 20.94 -8.33
C ILE A 245 5.77 19.53 -7.90
N SER A 246 5.84 19.24 -6.59
CA SER A 246 6.22 17.91 -6.08
C SER A 246 5.03 17.03 -5.75
N GLU A 247 4.27 17.38 -4.72
CA GLU A 247 3.21 16.55 -4.17
C GLU A 247 1.96 17.39 -3.95
N VAL A 248 0.80 16.81 -4.22
CA VAL A 248 -0.51 17.43 -4.02
C VAL A 248 -1.32 16.50 -3.13
N LEU A 249 -1.70 16.98 -1.96
CA LEU A 249 -2.31 16.20 -0.91
C LEU A 249 -3.65 16.81 -0.52
N PHE A 250 -4.62 15.95 -0.23
CA PHE A 250 -5.86 16.33 0.45
C PHE A 250 -5.80 15.91 1.91
N SER A 251 -6.37 16.71 2.80
CA SER A 251 -6.69 16.26 4.17
C SER A 251 -7.63 15.05 4.13
N ASP A 252 -7.71 14.28 5.23
CA ASP A 252 -8.51 13.05 5.26
C ASP A 252 -10.01 13.26 5.01
N ASP A 253 -10.51 14.40 5.46
CA ASP A 253 -11.88 14.83 5.23
C ASP A 253 -12.10 15.47 3.84
N GLY A 254 -11.04 15.63 3.05
CA GLY A 254 -11.05 16.29 1.76
C GLY A 254 -11.21 17.80 1.82
N ALA A 255 -11.30 18.42 3.00
CA ALA A 255 -11.59 19.85 3.16
C ALA A 255 -10.42 20.77 2.77
N HIS A 256 -9.18 20.29 2.88
CA HIS A 256 -7.97 21.06 2.61
C HIS A 256 -7.12 20.42 1.52
N VAL A 257 -6.44 21.25 0.72
CA VAL A 257 -5.44 20.84 -0.27
C VAL A 257 -4.13 21.54 -0.01
N ALA A 258 -3.04 20.78 0.05
CA ALA A 258 -1.69 21.31 0.17
C ALA A 258 -0.78 20.81 -0.96
N TYR A 259 0.13 21.67 -1.42
CA TYR A 259 1.19 21.27 -2.34
C TYR A 259 2.44 22.13 -2.22
N ALA A 260 3.59 21.58 -2.62
CA ALA A 260 4.85 22.30 -2.69
C ALA A 260 5.15 22.75 -4.13
N GLY A 261 5.46 24.04 -4.30
CA GLY A 261 5.75 24.66 -5.59
C GLY A 261 7.10 25.38 -5.61
N LYS A 262 7.87 25.21 -6.69
CA LYS A 262 9.15 25.92 -6.89
C LYS A 262 8.93 27.29 -7.56
N ARG A 263 9.34 28.33 -6.85
CA ARG A 263 9.45 29.73 -7.29
C ARG A 263 10.92 30.09 -7.54
N ALA A 264 11.17 31.32 -7.98
CA ALA A 264 12.53 31.80 -8.27
C ALA A 264 13.38 31.99 -6.99
N ASP A 265 12.71 32.37 -5.90
CA ASP A 265 13.29 32.70 -4.58
C ASP A 265 13.29 31.52 -3.60
N GLY A 266 12.64 30.39 -3.94
CA GLY A 266 12.56 29.26 -3.05
C GLY A 266 11.46 28.27 -3.41
N GLU A 267 11.20 27.34 -2.50
CA GLU A 267 10.03 26.48 -2.50
C GLU A 267 9.00 27.02 -1.50
N VAL A 268 7.74 27.03 -1.91
CA VAL A 268 6.62 27.47 -1.08
C VAL A 268 5.65 26.32 -0.88
N ILE A 269 5.05 26.26 0.30
CA ILE A 269 3.85 25.46 0.53
C ILE A 269 2.64 26.29 0.18
N VAL A 270 1.72 25.72 -0.57
CA VAL A 270 0.43 26.32 -0.87
C VAL A 270 -0.63 25.52 -0.16
N LEU A 271 -1.35 26.15 0.77
CA LEU A 271 -2.47 25.56 1.48
C LEU A 271 -3.75 26.28 1.05
N ASP A 272 -4.69 25.55 0.44
CA ASP A 272 -5.97 26.07 -0.05
C ASP A 272 -5.84 27.31 -0.96
N GLY A 273 -4.79 27.31 -1.79
CA GLY A 273 -4.50 28.40 -2.72
C GLY A 273 -3.71 29.56 -2.12
N VAL A 274 -3.41 29.54 -0.82
CA VAL A 274 -2.59 30.55 -0.14
C VAL A 274 -1.14 30.09 -0.07
N GLU A 275 -0.23 30.87 -0.66
CA GLU A 275 1.22 30.63 -0.57
C GLU A 275 1.75 31.01 0.82
N GLY A 276 2.51 30.11 1.44
CA GLY A 276 3.28 30.35 2.65
C GLY A 276 4.63 31.02 2.37
N PRO A 277 5.48 31.18 3.40
CA PRO A 277 6.80 31.79 3.23
C PRO A 277 7.72 30.91 2.35
N PRO A 278 8.66 31.52 1.61
CA PRO A 278 9.63 30.77 0.83
C PRO A 278 10.69 30.12 1.73
N TYR A 279 11.05 28.90 1.37
CA TYR A 279 12.15 28.13 1.94
C TYR A 279 13.17 27.79 0.86
N GLU A 280 14.41 27.51 1.22
CA GLU A 280 15.40 27.05 0.24
C GLU A 280 14.98 25.70 -0.35
N GLU A 281 14.39 24.85 0.50
CA GLU A 281 13.96 23.49 0.19
C GLU A 281 12.84 23.04 1.11
N ILE A 282 11.86 22.33 0.56
CA ILE A 282 10.90 21.53 1.31
C ILE A 282 11.30 20.06 1.13
N ALA A 283 11.46 19.31 2.23
CA ALA A 283 11.88 17.92 2.14
C ALA A 283 10.84 17.11 1.34
N PRO A 284 11.24 16.39 0.28
CA PRO A 284 10.32 15.56 -0.50
C PRO A 284 9.63 14.50 0.38
N GLY A 285 8.31 14.38 0.26
CA GLY A 285 7.48 13.43 1.01
C GLY A 285 7.19 13.80 2.46
N SER A 286 7.62 14.99 2.92
CA SER A 286 7.45 15.42 4.31
C SER A 286 6.08 16.01 4.62
N LEU A 287 5.32 16.44 3.60
CA LEU A 287 4.01 17.05 3.80
C LEU A 287 3.02 16.01 4.33
N VAL A 288 2.33 16.36 5.42
CA VAL A 288 1.33 15.50 6.06
C VAL A 288 0.17 16.31 6.62
N PHE A 289 -1.04 15.81 6.43
CA PHE A 289 -2.22 16.27 7.15
C PHE A 289 -2.48 15.39 8.37
N GLY A 290 -2.81 16.01 9.50
CA GLY A 290 -3.34 15.37 10.70
C GLY A 290 -4.88 15.34 10.69
N GLY A 291 -5.46 14.33 11.34
CA GLY A 291 -6.90 14.03 11.26
C GLY A 291 -7.83 15.01 11.99
N GLU A 292 -7.33 15.76 12.99
CA GLU A 292 -8.12 16.76 13.69
C GLU A 292 -7.96 18.13 13.01
N GLY A 293 -8.99 18.58 12.27
CA GLY A 293 -9.06 19.93 11.70
C GLY A 293 -8.13 20.20 10.51
N GLY A 294 -7.56 19.17 9.88
CA GLY A 294 -6.72 19.36 8.69
C GLY A 294 -5.39 20.04 8.98
N ARG A 295 -4.79 19.77 10.15
CA ARG A 295 -3.48 20.33 10.53
C ARG A 295 -2.41 19.91 9.54
N LEU A 296 -1.72 20.86 8.92
CA LEU A 296 -0.65 20.60 7.97
C LEU A 296 0.71 20.67 8.68
N ALA A 297 1.57 19.67 8.48
CA ALA A 297 2.98 19.75 8.86
C ALA A 297 3.90 19.36 7.71
N TYR A 298 5.10 19.92 7.69
CA TYR A 298 6.14 19.63 6.70
C TYR A 298 7.52 19.97 7.23
N ALA A 299 8.56 19.40 6.61
CA ALA A 299 9.95 19.73 6.90
C ALA A 299 10.49 20.73 5.87
N ALA A 300 11.08 21.81 6.34
CA ALA A 300 11.60 22.89 5.51
C ALA A 300 13.00 23.33 5.95
N ARG A 301 13.84 23.71 4.99
CA ARG A 301 15.22 24.13 5.25
C ARG A 301 15.38 25.63 5.07
N ARG A 302 16.07 26.26 6.03
CA ARG A 302 16.51 27.65 5.97
C ARG A 302 17.99 27.73 6.36
N GLY A 303 18.83 28.20 5.45
CA GLY A 303 20.27 28.10 5.62
C GLY A 303 20.70 26.63 5.76
N ARG A 304 21.38 26.32 6.87
CA ARG A 304 21.89 24.97 7.15
C ARG A 304 20.90 24.09 7.92
N ASP A 305 19.89 24.69 8.53
CA ASP A 305 19.08 24.02 9.54
C ASP A 305 17.72 23.63 8.96
N TRP A 306 17.23 22.49 9.42
CA TRP A 306 15.89 21.98 9.14
C TRP A 306 14.93 22.34 10.26
N HIS A 307 13.71 22.68 9.86
CA HIS A 307 12.61 23.02 10.74
C HIS A 307 11.40 22.15 10.38
N ILE A 308 10.65 21.74 11.39
CA ILE A 308 9.28 21.29 11.19
C ILE A 308 8.37 22.51 11.27
N VAL A 309 7.55 22.72 10.24
CA VAL A 309 6.53 23.76 10.22
C VAL A 309 5.19 23.09 10.43
N GLU A 310 4.47 23.47 11.48
CA GLU A 310 3.13 22.98 11.79
C GLU A 310 2.13 24.14 11.72
N ASN A 311 1.12 24.03 10.85
CA ASN A 311 0.10 25.07 10.61
C ASN A 311 0.69 26.47 10.39
N GLY A 312 1.78 26.55 9.62
CA GLY A 312 2.49 27.79 9.33
C GLY A 312 3.37 28.30 10.47
N GLN A 313 3.43 27.61 11.61
CA GLN A 313 4.33 27.93 12.72
C GLN A 313 5.62 27.13 12.57
N GLU A 314 6.73 27.84 12.41
CA GLU A 314 8.06 27.25 12.27
C GLU A 314 8.62 26.85 13.65
N GLY A 315 9.02 25.58 13.77
CA GLY A 315 9.62 25.04 14.98
C GLY A 315 11.12 25.34 15.13
N PRO A 316 11.77 24.74 16.15
CA PRO A 316 13.20 24.91 16.39
C PRO A 316 14.08 24.43 15.22
N ALA A 317 15.32 24.92 15.20
CA ALA A 317 16.34 24.58 14.20
C ALA A 317 17.08 23.29 14.57
N TYR A 318 17.21 22.37 13.61
CA TYR A 318 17.87 21.08 13.77
C TYR A 318 18.85 20.79 12.62
N ASP A 319 19.85 19.96 12.88
CA ASP A 319 20.81 19.51 11.85
C ASP A 319 20.10 18.65 10.78
N ALA A 320 19.09 17.87 11.20
CA ALA A 320 18.20 17.11 10.35
C ALA A 320 16.87 16.83 11.06
N VAL A 321 15.81 16.60 10.29
CA VAL A 321 14.51 16.13 10.80
C VAL A 321 13.98 15.02 9.89
N ASP A 322 13.29 14.04 10.49
CA ASP A 322 12.54 13.04 9.74
C ASP A 322 11.14 13.58 9.41
N ARG A 323 10.42 12.85 8.54
CA ARG A 323 9.03 13.15 8.20
C ARG A 323 8.16 13.23 9.48
N PRO A 324 7.38 14.31 9.66
CA PRO A 324 6.48 14.44 10.80
C PRO A 324 5.34 13.41 10.80
N VAL A 325 4.82 13.10 11.98
CA VAL A 325 3.81 12.08 12.22
C VAL A 325 2.68 12.67 13.07
N PHE A 326 1.44 12.44 12.65
CA PHE A 326 0.23 12.73 13.42
C PHE A 326 -0.41 11.45 13.93
N ALA A 327 -1.04 11.52 15.09
CA ALA A 327 -2.07 10.55 15.45
C ALA A 327 -3.24 10.64 14.46
N ARG A 328 -3.82 9.48 14.09
CA ARG A 328 -4.82 9.41 13.01
C ARG A 328 -6.12 10.14 13.34
N ARG A 329 -6.57 10.10 14.60
CA ARG A 329 -7.84 10.65 15.10
C ARG A 329 -7.65 11.60 16.29
N GLY A 330 -6.42 11.76 16.78
CA GLY A 330 -6.12 12.58 17.96
C GLY A 330 -5.21 13.76 17.64
N ALA A 331 -5.08 14.67 18.61
CA ALA A 331 -4.26 15.88 18.49
C ALA A 331 -2.73 15.63 18.51
N LYS A 332 -2.28 14.42 18.83
CA LYS A 332 -0.87 14.16 19.10
C LYS A 332 -0.02 14.27 17.84
N PHE A 333 1.12 14.92 17.98
CA PHE A 333 2.04 15.21 16.88
C PHE A 333 3.49 14.98 17.32
N GLY A 334 4.33 14.53 16.40
CA GLY A 334 5.75 14.45 16.67
C GLY A 334 6.59 14.14 15.44
N TYR A 335 7.89 14.19 15.66
CA TYR A 335 8.90 13.95 14.64
C TYR A 335 10.21 13.51 15.31
N VAL A 336 11.14 13.01 14.51
CA VAL A 336 12.50 12.73 14.96
C VAL A 336 13.40 13.86 14.49
N ALA A 337 14.26 14.36 15.36
CA ALA A 337 15.23 15.40 15.07
C ALA A 337 16.64 14.95 15.40
N ALA A 338 17.62 15.52 14.70
CA ALA A 338 19.03 15.40 15.01
C ALA A 338 19.58 16.77 15.41
N SER A 339 20.31 16.82 16.51
CA SER A 339 21.04 18.01 16.93
C SER A 339 22.31 17.62 17.68
N ARG A 340 23.42 18.31 17.40
CA ARG A 340 24.70 18.17 18.11
C ARG A 340 25.19 16.72 18.15
N GLY A 341 25.00 15.98 17.06
CA GLY A 341 25.45 14.59 16.91
C GLY A 341 24.60 13.54 17.63
N THR A 342 23.42 13.90 18.15
CA THR A 342 22.46 12.96 18.75
C THR A 342 21.11 13.04 18.05
N ARG A 343 20.28 11.99 18.18
CA ARG A 343 18.90 11.96 17.71
C ARG A 343 17.93 11.87 18.89
N PHE A 344 16.78 12.52 18.77
CA PHE A 344 15.70 12.45 19.75
C PHE A 344 14.35 12.59 19.06
N VAL A 345 13.31 12.18 19.76
CA VAL A 345 11.93 12.40 19.34
C VAL A 345 11.46 13.73 19.91
N VAL A 346 10.72 14.51 19.13
CA VAL A 346 9.96 15.67 19.61
C VAL A 346 8.48 15.29 19.58
N ILE A 347 7.79 15.47 20.70
CA ILE A 347 6.35 15.16 20.83
C ILE A 347 5.68 16.40 21.40
N ASP A 348 4.68 16.92 20.67
CA ASP A 348 3.92 18.12 21.03
C ASP A 348 4.84 19.28 21.48
N GLY A 349 5.91 19.51 20.70
CA GLY A 349 6.91 20.57 20.93
C GLY A 349 7.94 20.26 22.04
N ARG A 350 7.90 19.09 22.66
CA ARG A 350 8.84 18.69 23.73
C ARG A 350 9.87 17.69 23.23
N GLU A 351 11.13 18.09 23.29
CA GLU A 351 12.28 17.22 23.03
C GLU A 351 12.37 16.13 24.10
N GLN A 352 12.33 14.88 23.67
CA GLN A 352 12.53 13.72 24.52
C GLN A 352 14.03 13.48 24.75
N ARG A 353 14.34 12.48 25.58
CA ARG A 353 15.73 12.09 25.86
C ARG A 353 16.52 11.86 24.56
N PRO A 354 17.78 12.36 24.45
CA PRO A 354 18.66 12.10 23.32
C PRO A 354 19.28 10.70 23.35
N PHE A 355 19.52 10.18 22.16
CA PHE A 355 20.07 8.85 21.87
C PHE A 355 21.13 8.92 20.75
N ALA A 356 21.95 7.87 20.63
CA ALA A 356 22.87 7.74 19.50
C ALA A 356 22.07 7.57 18.19
N TRP A 357 20.95 6.86 18.26
CA TRP A 357 19.96 6.77 17.19
C TRP A 357 18.54 6.74 17.75
N ALA A 358 17.60 7.36 17.04
CA ALA A 358 16.17 7.29 17.30
C ALA A 358 15.40 7.34 15.97
N GLY A 359 14.25 6.68 15.91
CA GLY A 359 13.48 6.51 14.68
C GLY A 359 12.11 5.86 14.91
N ASP A 360 11.38 5.64 13.81
CA ASP A 360 10.15 4.82 13.75
C ASP A 360 9.07 5.25 14.75
N LEU A 361 8.86 6.56 14.90
CA LEU A 361 7.83 7.13 15.77
C LEU A 361 6.43 6.74 15.28
N THR A 362 5.61 6.20 16.20
CA THR A 362 4.20 5.88 15.95
C THR A 362 3.32 6.29 17.13
N PHE A 363 2.06 6.60 16.83
CA PHE A 363 1.03 6.91 17.81
C PHE A 363 -0.09 5.87 17.78
N SER A 364 -0.79 5.69 18.91
CA SER A 364 -2.13 5.09 18.87
C SER A 364 -3.06 5.95 18.02
N ALA A 365 -4.13 5.36 17.47
CA ALA A 365 -5.01 6.10 16.55
C ALA A 365 -5.62 7.34 17.22
N ASP A 366 -5.97 7.26 18.50
CA ASP A 366 -6.49 8.36 19.31
C ASP A 366 -5.42 9.32 19.87
N GLY A 367 -4.14 9.04 19.63
CA GLY A 367 -3.02 9.82 20.15
C GLY A 367 -2.78 9.72 21.65
N ARG A 368 -3.45 8.82 22.39
CA ARG A 368 -3.19 8.67 23.84
C ARG A 368 -1.82 8.06 24.15
N TYR A 369 -1.32 7.20 23.27
CA TYR A 369 -0.09 6.43 23.47
C TYR A 369 0.90 6.68 22.33
N HIS A 370 2.18 6.49 22.60
CA HIS A 370 3.23 6.61 21.59
C HIS A 370 4.33 5.60 21.79
N ALA A 371 4.91 5.15 20.68
CA ALA A 371 6.09 4.31 20.69
C ALA A 371 7.12 4.79 19.66
N TYR A 372 8.39 4.57 19.95
CA TYR A 372 9.48 4.81 19.00
C TYR A 372 10.66 3.89 19.29
N LEU A 373 11.56 3.77 18.32
CA LEU A 373 12.80 3.02 18.48
C LEU A 373 13.94 3.95 18.90
N ALA A 374 14.79 3.47 19.79
CA ALA A 374 15.98 4.19 20.25
C ALA A 374 17.16 3.25 20.47
N ASP A 375 18.37 3.73 20.19
CA ASP A 375 19.63 3.05 20.46
C ASP A 375 20.54 3.95 21.29
N ASP A 376 21.04 3.45 22.41
CA ASP A 376 22.04 4.14 23.23
C ASP A 376 23.48 3.72 22.95
N GLY A 377 23.70 2.88 21.94
CA GLY A 377 25.01 2.35 21.55
C GLY A 377 25.29 0.94 22.07
N GLU A 378 24.43 0.37 22.93
CA GLU A 378 24.54 -1.02 23.39
C GLU A 378 23.41 -1.90 22.88
N ARG A 379 22.16 -1.44 23.03
CA ARG A 379 20.96 -2.21 22.63
C ARG A 379 19.87 -1.30 22.08
N MET A 380 19.23 -1.80 21.03
CA MET A 380 17.97 -1.26 20.53
C MET A 380 16.87 -1.40 21.59
N ARG A 381 16.05 -0.36 21.74
CA ARG A 381 14.92 -0.33 22.66
C ARG A 381 13.67 0.11 21.93
N VAL A 382 12.55 -0.50 22.30
CA VAL A 382 11.23 0.09 22.06
C VAL A 382 10.91 0.97 23.27
N MET A 383 10.78 2.26 23.00
CA MET A 383 10.32 3.25 23.97
C MET A 383 8.81 3.36 23.83
N HIS A 384 8.05 3.06 24.88
CA HIS A 384 6.59 3.11 24.90
C HIS A 384 6.11 3.91 26.11
N ASP A 385 5.58 5.11 25.86
CA ASP A 385 5.15 6.07 26.90
C ASP A 385 6.16 6.24 28.06
N GLY A 386 7.45 6.31 27.72
CA GLY A 386 8.56 6.46 28.67
C GLY A 386 9.13 5.15 29.22
N THR A 387 8.45 4.02 29.02
CA THR A 387 8.97 2.69 29.39
C THR A 387 9.89 2.15 28.29
N ALA A 388 11.09 1.69 28.66
CA ALA A 388 12.08 1.19 27.71
C ALA A 388 12.17 -0.34 27.76
N THR A 389 11.90 -1.02 26.64
CA THR A 389 12.01 -2.48 26.51
C THR A 389 13.19 -2.84 25.60
N PRO A 390 14.24 -3.50 26.10
CA PRO A 390 15.46 -3.77 25.33
C PRO A 390 15.38 -5.04 24.47
N PHE A 391 16.00 -5.00 23.29
CA PHE A 391 16.15 -6.13 22.38
C PHE A 391 17.57 -6.18 21.78
N ASP A 392 17.98 -7.34 21.24
CA ASP A 392 19.27 -7.48 20.57
C ASP A 392 19.36 -6.64 19.27
N SER A 393 18.23 -6.56 18.55
CA SER A 393 18.00 -5.69 17.41
C SER A 393 16.50 -5.67 17.08
N VAL A 394 15.99 -4.53 16.64
CA VAL A 394 14.62 -4.35 16.15
C VAL A 394 14.68 -3.98 14.67
N ILE A 395 13.84 -4.59 13.83
CA ILE A 395 13.74 -4.22 12.42
C ILE A 395 12.98 -2.89 12.32
N ALA A 396 13.69 -1.82 12.00
CA ALA A 396 13.08 -0.50 11.82
C ALA A 396 12.04 -0.50 10.70
N GLY A 397 10.99 0.31 10.85
CA GLY A 397 9.83 0.37 9.94
C GLY A 397 8.74 -0.65 10.26
N THR A 398 8.96 -1.53 11.25
CA THR A 398 7.99 -2.57 11.64
C THR A 398 7.25 -2.26 12.93
N LEU A 399 7.63 -1.18 13.64
CA LEU A 399 6.93 -0.77 14.85
C LEU A 399 5.53 -0.25 14.49
N VAL A 400 4.53 -0.86 15.11
CA VAL A 400 3.12 -0.49 14.95
C VAL A 400 2.46 -0.35 16.30
N HIS A 401 1.45 0.52 16.34
CA HIS A 401 0.58 0.70 17.48
C HIS A 401 -0.79 0.09 17.19
N ALA A 402 -1.44 -0.45 18.23
CA ALA A 402 -2.81 -0.94 18.14
C ALA A 402 -3.76 0.21 17.78
N GLU A 403 -4.83 -0.12 17.04
CA GLU A 403 -5.87 0.84 16.68
C GLU A 403 -6.54 1.43 17.92
N GLU A 404 -6.76 0.62 18.96
CA GLU A 404 -7.35 1.02 20.23
C GLU A 404 -6.48 0.53 21.40
N GLY A 405 -6.31 1.40 22.40
CA GLY A 405 -5.54 1.09 23.61
C GLY A 405 -4.01 1.15 23.45
N PRO A 406 -3.25 0.72 24.47
CA PRO A 406 -1.80 0.92 24.57
C PRO A 406 -0.96 -0.12 23.82
N GLY A 407 -1.57 -1.04 23.08
CA GLY A 407 -0.85 -2.18 22.50
C GLY A 407 0.16 -1.75 21.44
N TRP A 408 1.31 -2.39 21.38
CA TRP A 408 2.29 -2.21 20.30
C TRP A 408 2.95 -3.52 19.90
N ALA A 409 3.49 -3.54 18.68
CA ALA A 409 4.22 -4.70 18.17
C ALA A 409 5.33 -4.31 17.20
N CYS A 410 6.34 -5.16 17.08
CA CYS A 410 7.45 -5.00 16.11
C CYS A 410 8.11 -6.34 15.79
N LEU A 411 8.96 -6.35 14.76
CA LEU A 411 9.86 -7.46 14.48
C LEU A 411 11.19 -7.30 15.19
N VAL A 412 11.62 -8.37 15.87
CA VAL A 412 12.88 -8.44 16.62
C VAL A 412 13.74 -9.57 16.08
N VAL A 413 15.03 -9.30 15.92
CA VAL A 413 16.04 -10.35 15.71
C VAL A 413 16.51 -10.85 17.07
N ASP A 414 16.30 -12.13 17.35
CA ASP A 414 16.92 -12.80 18.49
C ASP A 414 18.23 -13.44 18.02
N LYS A 415 19.36 -12.90 18.49
CA LYS A 415 20.69 -13.37 18.06
C LYS A 415 21.01 -14.76 18.60
N ALA A 416 20.54 -15.09 19.81
CA ALA A 416 20.80 -16.39 20.43
C ALA A 416 19.99 -17.51 19.75
N ALA A 417 18.73 -17.25 19.44
CA ALA A 417 17.86 -18.20 18.73
C ALA A 417 18.10 -18.23 17.21
N ARG A 418 18.81 -17.23 16.66
CA ARG A 418 19.01 -17.01 15.21
C ARG A 418 17.68 -16.98 14.44
N LYS A 419 16.68 -16.32 15.02
CA LYS A 419 15.31 -16.26 14.50
C LYS A 419 14.75 -14.85 14.62
N LEU A 420 13.82 -14.52 13.73
CA LEU A 420 12.96 -13.34 13.84
C LEU A 420 11.75 -13.68 14.70
N PHE A 421 11.33 -12.74 15.55
CA PHE A 421 10.13 -12.88 16.37
C PHE A 421 9.22 -11.68 16.18
N ILE A 422 7.92 -11.95 16.12
CA ILE A 422 6.92 -10.92 16.41
C ILE A 422 6.88 -10.75 17.93
N VAL A 423 7.10 -9.52 18.36
CA VAL A 423 6.97 -9.10 19.75
C VAL A 423 5.70 -8.28 19.89
N ILE A 424 4.88 -8.61 20.87
CA ILE A 424 3.69 -7.84 21.26
C ILE A 424 3.83 -7.47 22.72
N ASP A 425 3.78 -6.17 23.02
CA ASP A 425 3.90 -5.60 24.36
C ASP A 425 5.09 -6.15 25.15
N GLY A 426 6.25 -6.25 24.49
CA GLY A 426 7.50 -6.75 25.07
C GLY A 426 7.65 -8.27 25.13
N ALA A 427 6.59 -9.05 24.85
CA ALA A 427 6.64 -10.51 24.86
C ALA A 427 6.86 -11.09 23.45
N LYS A 428 7.92 -11.89 23.28
CA LYS A 428 8.11 -12.72 22.08
C LYS A 428 6.96 -13.72 21.96
N LYS A 429 6.27 -13.73 20.83
CA LYS A 429 5.11 -14.61 20.60
C LYS A 429 5.46 -15.81 19.75
N ARG A 430 5.65 -15.62 18.45
CA ARG A 430 5.94 -16.68 17.48
C ARG A 430 7.20 -16.33 16.69
N PRO A 431 8.13 -17.29 16.48
CA PRO A 431 9.19 -17.10 15.50
C PRO A 431 8.61 -17.07 14.09
N LEU A 432 9.09 -16.16 13.25
CA LEU A 432 8.78 -16.16 11.82
C LEU A 432 9.54 -17.29 11.12
N ASP A 433 8.85 -18.01 10.25
CA ASP A 433 9.47 -19.02 9.40
C ASP A 433 10.21 -18.35 8.23
N ALA A 434 11.38 -18.90 7.87
CA ALA A 434 12.15 -18.44 6.72
C ALA A 434 11.41 -18.70 5.40
N GLU A 435 10.64 -19.79 5.31
CA GLU A 435 9.82 -20.10 4.14
C GLU A 435 8.64 -19.14 4.01
N GLU A 436 8.01 -18.79 5.14
CA GLU A 436 6.94 -17.79 5.20
C GLU A 436 7.45 -16.42 4.75
N LEU A 437 8.63 -16.00 5.24
CA LEU A 437 9.27 -14.76 4.81
C LEU A 437 9.65 -14.80 3.32
N ALA A 438 10.24 -15.89 2.85
CA ALA A 438 10.62 -16.04 1.45
C ALA A 438 9.38 -15.94 0.54
N ALA A 439 8.31 -16.68 0.85
CA ALA A 439 7.09 -16.69 0.04
C ALA A 439 6.41 -15.32 -0.06
N ALA A 440 6.51 -14.49 0.99
CA ALA A 440 5.97 -13.15 0.99
C ALA A 440 6.81 -12.15 0.20
N MET A 441 8.13 -12.28 0.32
CA MET A 441 9.11 -11.43 -0.37
C MET A 441 9.26 -11.79 -1.85
N THR A 442 8.86 -13.02 -2.24
CA THR A 442 8.86 -13.48 -3.63
C THR A 442 7.52 -13.32 -4.31
N GLN A 443 6.48 -12.77 -3.68
CA GLN A 443 5.23 -12.42 -4.37
C GLN A 443 5.53 -11.42 -5.51
N PRO A 444 5.34 -11.81 -6.78
CA PRO A 444 5.57 -10.90 -7.90
C PRO A 444 4.38 -9.94 -8.01
N ARG A 445 4.56 -8.80 -7.32
CA ARG A 445 3.87 -7.50 -7.42
C ARG A 445 2.54 -7.43 -8.21
N LEU A 446 1.50 -7.01 -7.49
CA LEU A 446 0.40 -6.20 -8.04
C LEU A 446 0.71 -4.69 -8.10
N GLU A 447 1.95 -4.23 -7.86
CA GLU A 447 2.28 -2.82 -8.04
C GLU A 447 3.66 -2.66 -8.70
N ALA A 448 3.66 -2.53 -10.02
CA ALA A 448 4.73 -1.78 -10.66
C ALA A 448 4.59 -0.31 -10.22
N ARG A 449 5.29 0.11 -9.15
CA ARG A 449 6.04 1.39 -9.04
C ARG A 449 6.52 1.70 -7.60
N VAL A 450 7.81 2.09 -7.56
CA VAL A 450 8.59 2.74 -6.48
C VAL A 450 9.44 1.80 -5.60
N ALA A 451 10.74 2.05 -5.64
CA ALA A 451 11.82 1.18 -5.16
C ALA A 451 11.94 1.09 -3.62
N ARG A 452 12.41 -0.08 -3.15
CA ARG A 452 13.02 -0.39 -1.82
C ARG A 452 12.19 -0.15 -0.55
N ALA A 453 11.04 0.52 -0.60
CA ALA A 453 10.17 0.78 0.57
C ALA A 453 9.09 -0.31 0.81
N GLU A 454 8.82 -1.18 -0.17
CA GLU A 454 7.69 -2.15 -0.13
C GLU A 454 7.91 -3.29 0.87
N ASP A 455 9.13 -3.79 1.02
CA ASP A 455 9.44 -4.92 1.91
C ASP A 455 9.15 -4.58 3.38
N ALA A 456 9.48 -3.35 3.80
CA ALA A 456 9.19 -2.87 5.15
C ALA A 456 7.68 -2.74 5.38
N GLU A 457 6.92 -2.31 4.37
CA GLU A 457 5.46 -2.15 4.48
C GLU A 457 4.75 -3.51 4.56
N ILE A 458 5.19 -4.52 3.81
CA ILE A 458 4.67 -5.90 3.93
C ILE A 458 4.87 -6.42 5.35
N LEU A 459 6.11 -6.31 5.86
CA LEU A 459 6.44 -6.74 7.22
C LEU A 459 5.67 -5.95 8.28
N ARG A 460 5.50 -4.64 8.09
CA ARG A 460 4.72 -3.79 8.98
C ARG A 460 3.25 -4.20 9.03
N ARG A 461 2.64 -4.48 7.87
CA ARG A 461 1.26 -4.99 7.77
C ARG A 461 1.10 -6.32 8.48
N TRP A 462 2.09 -7.21 8.40
CA TRP A 462 2.09 -8.48 9.13
C TRP A 462 2.08 -8.28 10.64
N VAL A 463 2.99 -7.44 11.14
CA VAL A 463 3.05 -7.12 12.57
C VAL A 463 1.72 -6.51 13.04
N ALA A 464 1.12 -5.62 12.24
CA ALA A 464 -0.18 -5.03 12.55
C ALA A 464 -1.31 -6.07 12.61
N ALA A 465 -1.37 -7.00 11.65
CA ALA A 465 -2.38 -8.06 11.64
C ALA A 465 -2.24 -8.98 12.87
N GLU A 466 -1.02 -9.36 13.24
CA GLU A 466 -0.75 -10.21 14.41
C GLU A 466 -1.07 -9.51 15.74
N LEU A 467 -0.78 -8.20 15.83
CA LEU A 467 -1.21 -7.39 16.97
C LEU A 467 -2.74 -7.35 17.09
N ALA A 468 -3.46 -7.21 15.96
CA ALA A 468 -4.92 -7.21 15.93
C ALA A 468 -5.51 -8.58 16.33
N LEU A 469 -4.87 -9.69 15.94
CA LEU A 469 -5.28 -11.04 16.35
C LEU A 469 -5.10 -11.26 17.86
N ALA A 470 -4.01 -10.76 18.44
CA ALA A 470 -3.75 -10.87 19.88
C ALA A 470 -4.66 -9.97 20.73
N ARG A 471 -5.25 -8.93 20.13
CA ARG A 471 -6.11 -7.94 20.79
C ARG A 471 -7.37 -7.69 19.96
N PRO A 472 -8.31 -8.67 19.90
CA PRO A 472 -9.54 -8.49 19.15
C PRO A 472 -10.31 -7.28 19.70
N SER A 473 -10.69 -6.36 18.82
CA SER A 473 -11.59 -5.27 19.19
C SER A 473 -12.88 -5.87 19.77
N PRO A 474 -13.48 -5.27 20.81
CA PRO A 474 -14.80 -5.69 21.27
C PRO A 474 -15.78 -5.63 20.09
N PRO A 475 -16.75 -6.56 19.99
CA PRO A 475 -17.73 -6.53 18.91
C PRO A 475 -18.42 -5.16 18.88
N ARG A 476 -18.45 -4.55 17.69
CA ARG A 476 -19.14 -3.28 17.44
C ARG A 476 -20.65 -3.43 17.51
#